data_AF-A0A7X9JLA0-F1
#
_entry.id   AF-A0A7X9JLA0-F1
#
_cell.length_a   1.000
_cell.length_b   1.000
_cell.length_c   1.000
_cell.angle_alpha   90.00
_cell.angle_beta   90.00
_cell.angle_gamma   90.00
#
_symmetry.space_group_name_H-M   'P 1'
#
loop_
_entity.id
_entity.type
_entity.pdbx_description
1 polymer ?
#
loop_
_entity_poly.entity_id
_entity_poly.type
_entity_poly.pdbx_seq_one_letter_code
_entity_poly.pdbx_strand_id
1 'polypeptide(L)'
;MTSKHVFSLLTIMLLAGFSFSQQKPINYHNQWKKVDSLENKGMVKSALEIVNEIQKNAKIENNVAQVVKTRIYQLKYRNIIEENAFETILSDMSKDAYQAPFPYSAIYHSLCADLYWQYYQNNRYRFYNRTYSSDEGEDMRSWSLTHLVDVVIKHHMKALEQKENLQKTNLSQFKEILTEAKNTEGLRPTLYDFIAFRAVHFFSNKELALAKPTDAFELDDSVYFSTADNFIKLQIKSNDTMSLQYYGIKILQDILSFHKNDNQPNAFIDADLERLSFVYRNTILQEKERYYTKALELLLSQYKQIPYSNAVVYQLCLQWSQQSQGYNFQDSSTYAYKEYKIKAYNLAKEGIQRHPTALYTKHL
;
A
#
# COMPACT_ATOMS: atom_id res chain seq x y z
N MET A 1 -60.51 -39.68 52.17
CA MET A 1 -59.44 -39.95 51.19
C MET A 1 -59.48 -38.87 50.12
N THR A 2 -58.30 -38.32 49.81
CA THR A 2 -57.89 -37.60 48.58
C THR A 2 -58.71 -36.36 48.19
N SER A 3 -58.33 -35.17 48.67
CA SER A 3 -57.22 -34.29 48.22
C SER A 3 -57.47 -33.64 46.86
N LYS A 4 -57.66 -32.32 46.91
CA LYS A 4 -57.98 -31.39 45.83
C LYS A 4 -57.09 -30.15 45.99
N HIS A 5 -56.56 -29.69 44.85
CA HIS A 5 -56.21 -28.32 44.47
C HIS A 5 -54.95 -27.62 45.04
N VAL A 6 -54.08 -27.27 44.07
CA VAL A 6 -53.54 -25.92 43.76
C VAL A 6 -53.01 -25.08 44.92
N PHE A 7 -51.70 -24.76 44.88
CA PHE A 7 -51.21 -23.41 45.18
C PHE A 7 -49.95 -23.08 44.38
N SER A 8 -50.04 -21.97 43.66
CA SER A 8 -48.95 -21.28 42.96
C SER A 8 -48.03 -20.62 43.99
N LEU A 9 -46.70 -20.79 43.85
CA LEU A 9 -45.72 -19.98 44.57
C LEU A 9 -44.80 -19.28 43.57
N LEU A 10 -45.07 -17.98 43.38
CA LEU A 10 -44.13 -17.00 42.85
C LEU A 10 -42.83 -17.08 43.64
N THR A 11 -41.70 -17.30 42.94
CA THR A 11 -40.38 -17.00 43.50
C THR A 11 -39.76 -15.90 42.64
N ILE A 12 -39.78 -14.68 43.18
CA ILE A 12 -39.12 -13.50 42.63
C ILE A 12 -37.62 -13.69 42.80
N MET A 13 -36.92 -13.98 41.70
CA MET A 13 -35.45 -14.01 41.69
C MET A 13 -34.96 -12.59 41.35
N LEU A 14 -34.27 -11.96 42.30
CA LEU A 14 -33.62 -10.65 42.14
C LEU A 14 -32.68 -10.68 40.93
N LEU A 15 -33.09 -10.02 39.84
CA LEU A 15 -32.19 -9.49 38.84
C LEU A 15 -31.44 -8.32 39.47
N ALA A 16 -30.27 -8.61 40.06
CA ALA A 16 -29.27 -7.60 40.29
C ALA A 16 -28.89 -7.01 38.92
N GLY A 17 -29.47 -5.85 38.60
CA GLY A 17 -29.10 -5.07 37.45
C GLY A 17 -27.63 -4.69 37.59
N PHE A 18 -26.76 -5.41 36.87
CA PHE A 18 -25.52 -4.81 36.41
C PHE A 18 -25.94 -3.72 35.43
N SER A 19 -26.19 -2.53 35.98
CA SER A 19 -26.12 -1.30 35.21
C SER A 19 -24.69 -1.24 34.67
N PHE A 20 -24.50 -1.76 33.45
CA PHE A 20 -23.39 -1.31 32.63
C PHE A 20 -23.57 0.20 32.52
N SER A 21 -22.85 0.94 33.37
CA SER A 21 -22.63 2.36 33.18
C SER A 21 -22.07 2.49 31.77
N GLN A 22 -22.92 2.90 30.81
CA GLN A 22 -22.46 3.30 29.49
C GLN A 22 -21.51 4.48 29.75
N GLN A 23 -20.20 4.18 29.77
CA GLN A 23 -19.18 5.22 29.72
C GLN A 23 -19.51 6.08 28.50
N LYS A 24 -19.64 7.39 28.72
CA LYS A 24 -19.82 8.34 27.61
C LYS A 24 -18.71 8.06 26.60
N PRO A 25 -19.03 7.92 25.30
CA PRO A 25 -18.03 7.64 24.29
C PRO A 25 -16.90 8.67 24.39
N ILE A 26 -15.67 8.19 24.46
CA ILE A 26 -14.50 9.04 24.66
C ILE A 26 -14.37 9.97 23.46
N ASN A 27 -14.30 11.28 23.74
CA ASN A 27 -14.17 12.28 22.69
C ASN A 27 -12.70 12.41 22.27
N TYR A 28 -12.27 11.53 21.38
CA TYR A 28 -10.92 11.54 20.81
C TYR A 28 -10.58 12.87 20.13
N HIS A 29 -11.55 13.54 19.51
CA HIS A 29 -11.33 14.83 18.84
C HIS A 29 -10.79 15.89 19.79
N ASN A 30 -11.37 16.01 20.99
CA ASN A 30 -10.90 16.95 22.00
C ASN A 30 -9.51 16.57 22.55
N GLN A 31 -9.24 15.26 22.72
CA GLN A 31 -7.93 14.80 23.16
C GLN A 31 -6.86 15.09 22.11
N TRP A 32 -7.13 14.85 20.82
CA TRP A 32 -6.21 15.18 19.73
C TRP A 32 -5.98 16.68 19.59
N LYS A 33 -7.01 17.53 19.74
CA LYS A 33 -6.81 18.98 19.80
C LYS A 33 -5.85 19.40 20.90
N LYS A 34 -5.89 18.72 22.06
CA LYS A 34 -4.95 18.98 23.15
C LYS A 34 -3.53 18.52 22.78
N VAL A 35 -3.39 17.35 22.17
CA VAL A 35 -2.11 16.85 21.62
C VAL A 35 -1.53 17.87 20.64
N ASP A 36 -2.30 18.31 19.64
CA ASP A 36 -1.88 19.27 18.62
C ASP A 36 -1.48 20.62 19.25
N SER A 37 -2.23 21.10 20.25
CA SER A 37 -1.90 22.34 20.96
C SER A 37 -0.57 22.25 21.73
N LEU A 38 -0.31 21.11 22.37
CA LEU A 38 0.95 20.86 23.08
C LEU A 38 2.13 20.71 22.11
N GLU A 39 1.91 20.00 21.00
CA GLU A 39 2.92 19.84 19.94
C GLU A 39 3.32 21.19 19.35
N ASN A 40 2.36 22.05 19.01
CA ASN A 40 2.60 23.40 18.50
C ASN A 40 3.37 24.31 19.48
N LYS A 41 3.35 23.99 20.78
CA LYS A 41 4.10 24.70 21.83
C LYS A 41 5.47 24.07 22.12
N GLY A 42 5.86 23.02 21.40
CA GLY A 42 7.08 22.25 21.66
C GLY A 42 7.01 21.37 22.92
N MET A 43 5.83 21.21 23.54
CA MET A 43 5.63 20.46 24.78
C MET A 43 5.44 18.96 24.50
N VAL A 44 6.41 18.34 23.84
CA VAL A 44 6.31 16.97 23.29
C VAL A 44 6.14 15.90 24.39
N LYS A 45 6.78 16.07 25.55
CA LYS A 45 6.61 15.14 26.70
C LYS A 45 5.16 15.12 27.20
N SER A 46 4.55 16.30 27.38
CA SER A 46 3.13 16.39 27.79
C SER A 46 2.19 15.91 26.68
N ALA A 47 2.52 16.13 25.41
CA ALA A 47 1.75 15.57 24.30
C ALA A 47 1.77 14.03 24.33
N LEU A 48 2.93 13.43 24.60
CA LEU A 48 3.10 11.98 24.72
C LEU A 48 2.28 11.38 25.88
N GLU A 49 2.18 12.07 27.02
CA GLU A 49 1.32 11.64 28.13
C GLU A 49 -0.15 11.50 27.70
N ILE A 50 -0.67 12.50 26.97
CA ILE A 50 -2.04 12.46 26.43
C ILE A 50 -2.19 11.37 25.37
N VAL A 51 -1.20 11.17 24.49
CA VAL A 51 -1.21 10.09 23.50
C VAL A 51 -1.27 8.70 24.17
N ASN A 52 -0.55 8.50 25.28
CA ASN A 52 -0.60 7.25 26.04
C ASN A 52 -1.97 7.01 26.68
N GLU A 53 -2.63 8.08 27.16
CA GLU A 53 -4.01 8.00 27.67
C GLU A 53 -4.99 7.62 26.54
N ILE A 54 -4.90 8.27 25.37
CA ILE A 54 -5.69 7.94 24.18
C ILE A 54 -5.51 6.46 23.83
N GLN A 55 -4.27 5.96 23.83
CA GLN A 55 -3.98 4.58 23.44
C GLN A 55 -4.61 3.58 24.41
N LYS A 56 -4.51 3.81 25.72
CA LYS A 56 -5.11 2.94 26.74
C LYS A 56 -6.62 2.82 26.53
N ASN A 57 -7.28 3.95 26.32
CA ASN A 57 -8.71 4.03 26.08
C ASN A 57 -9.11 3.37 24.76
N ALA A 58 -8.37 3.64 23.69
CA ALA A 58 -8.61 3.04 22.38
C ALA A 58 -8.47 1.51 22.38
N LYS A 59 -7.55 0.96 23.18
CA LYS A 59 -7.43 -0.50 23.38
C LYS A 59 -8.66 -1.08 24.08
N ILE A 60 -9.19 -0.40 25.10
CA ILE A 60 -10.41 -0.83 25.81
C ILE A 60 -11.63 -0.81 24.87
N GLU A 61 -11.74 0.23 24.04
CA GLU A 61 -12.83 0.38 23.07
C GLU A 61 -12.64 -0.44 21.77
N ASN A 62 -11.52 -1.17 21.64
CA ASN A 62 -11.12 -1.86 20.41
C ASN A 62 -11.09 -0.93 19.17
N ASN A 63 -10.76 0.35 19.37
CA ASN A 63 -10.65 1.33 18.29
C ASN A 63 -9.29 1.21 17.59
N VAL A 64 -9.24 0.33 16.59
CA VAL A 64 -8.02 0.02 15.84
C VAL A 64 -7.34 1.26 15.27
N ALA A 65 -8.09 2.17 14.65
CA ALA A 65 -7.56 3.38 14.04
C ALA A 65 -6.83 4.25 15.08
N GLN A 66 -7.44 4.44 16.25
CA GLN A 66 -6.84 5.23 17.32
C GLN A 66 -5.63 4.54 17.97
N VAL A 67 -5.65 3.22 18.13
CA VAL A 67 -4.48 2.47 18.61
C VAL A 67 -3.30 2.58 17.64
N VAL A 68 -3.54 2.50 16.34
CA VAL A 68 -2.50 2.70 15.32
C VAL A 68 -2.02 4.16 15.32
N LYS A 69 -2.93 5.14 15.34
CA LYS A 69 -2.59 6.57 15.36
C LYS A 69 -1.67 6.91 16.52
N THR A 70 -2.07 6.50 17.73
CA THR A 70 -1.29 6.74 18.94
C THR A 70 0.06 6.05 18.88
N ARG A 71 0.15 4.85 18.33
CA ARG A 71 1.44 4.17 18.15
C ARG A 71 2.38 4.99 17.26
N ILE A 72 1.90 5.50 16.12
CA ILE A 72 2.72 6.35 15.23
C ILE A 72 3.20 7.62 15.95
N TYR A 73 2.32 8.27 16.72
CA TYR A 73 2.67 9.45 17.51
C TYR A 73 3.67 9.14 18.63
N GLN A 74 3.56 7.99 19.29
CA GLN A 74 4.55 7.53 20.27
C GLN A 74 5.93 7.40 19.62
N LEU A 75 6.03 6.75 18.46
CA LEU A 75 7.31 6.62 17.74
C LEU A 75 7.89 8.01 17.40
N LYS A 76 7.05 8.91 16.85
CA LYS A 76 7.41 10.29 16.52
C LYS A 76 7.94 11.05 17.74
N TYR A 77 7.23 11.02 18.85
CA TYR A 77 7.59 11.79 20.05
C TYR A 77 8.79 11.21 20.78
N ARG A 78 8.89 9.87 20.87
CA ARG A 78 10.10 9.22 21.40
C ARG A 78 11.34 9.63 20.59
N ASN A 79 11.25 9.66 19.25
CA ASN A 79 12.37 10.08 18.40
C ASN A 79 12.77 11.56 18.58
N ILE A 80 11.87 12.41 19.09
CA ILE A 80 12.18 13.81 19.41
C ILE A 80 12.80 13.95 20.81
N ILE A 81 12.35 13.13 21.77
CA ILE A 81 12.72 13.26 23.18
C ILE A 81 14.01 12.50 23.52
N GLU A 82 14.17 11.31 22.95
CA GLU A 82 15.27 10.39 23.28
C GLU A 82 16.44 10.61 22.30
N GLU A 83 17.67 10.77 22.82
CA GLU A 83 18.86 10.93 21.98
C GLU A 83 19.20 9.65 21.22
N ASN A 84 19.48 9.76 19.92
CA ASN A 84 19.87 8.65 19.04
C ASN A 84 18.93 7.42 19.12
N ALA A 85 17.62 7.68 19.30
CA ALA A 85 16.66 6.64 19.63
C ALA A 85 16.02 5.97 18.42
N PHE A 86 16.18 6.51 17.22
CA PHE A 86 15.53 5.99 16.02
C PHE A 86 15.77 4.48 15.84
N GLU A 87 17.00 4.02 16.04
CA GLU A 87 17.34 2.61 15.85
C GLU A 87 16.71 1.70 16.90
N THR A 88 16.70 2.13 18.16
CA THR A 88 16.03 1.41 19.25
C THR A 88 14.52 1.37 19.04
N ILE A 89 13.92 2.51 18.68
CA ILE A 89 12.50 2.66 18.39
C ILE A 89 12.08 1.72 17.25
N LEU A 90 12.89 1.63 16.20
CA LEU A 90 12.61 0.76 15.07
C LEU A 90 12.75 -0.72 15.44
N SER A 91 13.76 -1.08 16.24
CA SER A 91 13.90 -2.44 16.80
C SER A 91 12.70 -2.84 17.67
N ASP A 92 12.27 -1.96 18.57
CA ASP A 92 11.07 -2.17 19.40
C ASP A 92 9.81 -2.33 18.54
N MET A 93 9.64 -1.48 17.54
CA MET A 93 8.50 -1.54 16.63
C MET A 93 8.48 -2.83 15.81
N SER A 94 9.64 -3.32 15.39
CA SER A 94 9.78 -4.60 14.71
C SER A 94 9.33 -5.76 15.61
N LYS A 95 9.78 -5.77 16.88
CA LYS A 95 9.33 -6.75 17.88
C LYS A 95 7.81 -6.71 18.08
N ASP A 96 7.25 -5.51 18.21
CA ASP A 96 5.80 -5.32 18.34
C ASP A 96 5.05 -5.83 17.11
N ALA A 97 5.58 -5.66 15.89
CA ALA A 97 4.96 -6.15 14.66
C ALA A 97 4.79 -7.67 14.67
N TYR A 98 5.79 -8.42 15.15
CA TYR A 98 5.75 -9.88 15.24
C TYR A 98 4.85 -10.42 16.37
N GLN A 99 4.61 -9.63 17.42
CA GLN A 99 3.83 -10.05 18.59
C GLN A 99 2.38 -9.59 18.55
N ALA A 100 2.09 -8.52 17.82
CA ALA A 100 0.77 -7.93 17.76
C ALA A 100 -0.26 -8.86 17.06
N PRO A 101 -1.53 -8.87 17.51
CA PRO A 101 -2.59 -9.54 16.78
C PRO A 101 -2.97 -8.76 15.52
N PHE A 102 -3.67 -9.43 14.59
CA PHE A 102 -4.33 -8.77 13.49
C PHE A 102 -5.39 -7.75 14.00
N PRO A 103 -5.59 -6.59 13.35
CA PRO A 103 -4.90 -6.09 12.15
C PRO A 103 -3.61 -5.32 12.43
N TYR A 104 -3.24 -5.14 13.71
CA TYR A 104 -2.09 -4.33 14.10
C TYR A 104 -0.77 -4.85 13.52
N SER A 105 -0.52 -6.16 13.57
CA SER A 105 0.70 -6.76 13.01
C SER A 105 0.91 -6.43 11.53
N ALA A 106 -0.13 -6.56 10.70
CA ALA A 106 -0.03 -6.24 9.27
C ALA A 106 0.36 -4.77 9.03
N ILE A 107 -0.28 -3.86 9.75
CA ILE A 107 0.01 -2.42 9.67
C ILE A 107 1.43 -2.12 10.19
N TYR A 108 1.81 -2.74 11.30
CA TYR A 108 3.12 -2.53 11.92
C TYR A 108 4.25 -3.06 11.07
N HIS A 109 4.09 -4.23 10.43
CA HIS A 109 5.04 -4.72 9.44
C HIS A 109 5.15 -3.78 8.24
N SER A 110 4.03 -3.26 7.72
CA SER A 110 4.06 -2.27 6.62
C SER A 110 4.76 -0.97 7.02
N LEU A 111 4.61 -0.51 8.27
CA LEU A 111 5.33 0.65 8.80
C LEU A 111 6.82 0.36 9.00
N CYS A 112 7.17 -0.82 9.51
CA CYS A 112 8.57 -1.22 9.69
C CYS A 112 9.31 -1.24 8.35
N ALA A 113 8.70 -1.82 7.30
CA ALA A 113 9.29 -1.84 5.97
C ALA A 113 9.66 -0.43 5.48
N ASP A 114 8.73 0.52 5.59
CA ASP A 114 8.97 1.92 5.25
C ASP A 114 10.06 2.57 6.12
N LEU A 115 10.05 2.34 7.44
CA LEU A 115 10.99 2.96 8.36
C LEU A 115 12.42 2.43 8.18
N TYR A 116 12.60 1.12 7.97
CA TYR A 116 13.90 0.54 7.62
C TYR A 116 14.39 1.08 6.27
N TRP A 117 13.50 1.24 5.29
CA TRP A 117 13.86 1.85 4.02
C TRP A 117 14.28 3.32 4.18
N GLN A 118 13.52 4.11 4.95
CA GLN A 118 13.87 5.49 5.26
C GLN A 118 15.21 5.59 6.00
N TYR A 119 15.51 4.65 6.91
CA TYR A 119 16.81 4.58 7.55
C TYR A 119 17.94 4.48 6.53
N TYR A 120 17.83 3.54 5.57
CA TYR A 120 18.80 3.43 4.49
C TYR A 120 18.91 4.72 3.69
N GLN A 121 17.78 5.28 3.26
CA GLN A 121 17.73 6.50 2.45
C GLN A 121 18.44 7.68 3.12
N ASN A 122 18.23 7.86 4.43
CA ASN A 122 18.85 8.92 5.22
C ASN A 122 20.33 8.65 5.54
N ASN A 123 20.81 7.41 5.37
CA ASN A 123 22.16 6.99 5.72
C ASN A 123 22.96 6.43 4.53
N ARG A 124 22.51 6.65 3.27
CA ARG A 124 23.10 6.09 2.04
C ARG A 124 24.63 6.18 1.99
N TYR A 125 25.19 7.33 2.36
CA TYR A 125 26.65 7.55 2.36
C TYR A 125 27.41 6.57 3.27
N ARG A 126 26.81 6.15 4.39
CA ARG A 126 27.40 5.17 5.32
C ARG A 126 27.43 3.79 4.68
N PHE A 127 26.40 3.44 3.91
CA PHE A 127 26.31 2.12 3.29
C PHE A 127 27.35 1.91 2.18
N TYR A 128 27.73 2.97 1.47
CA TYR A 128 28.76 2.90 0.42
C TYR A 128 30.20 2.85 0.95
N ASN A 129 30.45 3.38 2.15
CA ASN A 129 31.81 3.59 2.67
C ASN A 129 32.24 2.56 3.73
N ARG A 130 31.48 1.47 3.91
CA ARG A 130 31.72 0.47 4.95
C ARG A 130 32.12 -0.89 4.38
N THR A 131 33.04 -1.54 5.06
CA THR A 131 33.31 -2.98 4.96
C THR A 131 32.45 -3.69 6.01
N TYR A 132 31.80 -4.78 5.59
CA TYR A 132 30.86 -5.52 6.44
C TYR A 132 31.48 -6.84 6.91
N SER A 133 31.17 -7.20 8.15
CA SER A 133 31.42 -8.53 8.70
C SER A 133 30.41 -9.53 8.13
N SER A 134 30.77 -10.82 8.07
CA SER A 134 29.82 -11.88 7.73
C SER A 134 28.79 -12.13 8.83
N ASP A 135 29.12 -11.81 10.08
CA ASP A 135 28.19 -11.77 11.21
C ASP A 135 27.86 -10.31 11.51
N GLU A 136 26.65 -9.89 11.15
CA GLU A 136 26.20 -8.49 11.24
C GLU A 136 25.43 -8.18 12.53
N GLY A 137 25.10 -9.21 13.34
CA GLY A 137 24.38 -9.06 14.61
C GLY A 137 22.96 -8.46 14.50
N GLU A 138 22.39 -8.08 15.65
CA GLU A 138 21.04 -7.49 15.74
C GLU A 138 21.02 -5.96 15.56
N ASP A 139 22.16 -5.27 15.73
CA ASP A 139 22.20 -3.82 15.58
C ASP A 139 22.20 -3.45 14.10
N MET A 140 21.13 -2.81 13.63
CA MET A 140 21.04 -2.43 12.21
C MET A 140 22.10 -1.42 11.75
N ARG A 141 22.82 -0.78 12.68
CA ARG A 141 23.98 0.06 12.36
C ARG A 141 25.14 -0.73 11.78
N SER A 142 25.24 -2.04 12.00
CA SER A 142 26.27 -2.90 11.40
C SER A 142 25.81 -3.63 10.14
N TRP A 143 24.53 -3.53 9.77
CA TRP A 143 23.99 -4.28 8.64
C TRP A 143 24.50 -3.81 7.29
N SER A 144 24.73 -4.75 6.39
CA SER A 144 24.94 -4.46 4.97
C SER A 144 23.66 -3.97 4.31
N LEU A 145 23.80 -3.36 3.13
CA LEU A 145 22.63 -3.00 2.32
C LEU A 145 21.80 -4.23 1.95
N THR A 146 22.46 -5.36 1.65
CA THR A 146 21.77 -6.61 1.31
C THR A 146 20.91 -7.10 2.47
N HIS A 147 21.44 -7.12 3.70
CA HIS A 147 20.67 -7.53 4.87
C HIS A 147 19.54 -6.56 5.18
N LEU A 148 19.78 -5.24 5.13
CA LEU A 148 18.72 -4.26 5.34
C LEU A 148 17.58 -4.44 4.33
N VAL A 149 17.91 -4.64 3.04
CA VAL A 149 16.91 -4.89 2.00
C VAL A 149 16.14 -6.18 2.26
N ASP A 150 16.81 -7.26 2.66
CA ASP A 150 16.16 -8.52 3.05
C ASP A 150 15.17 -8.34 4.21
N VAL A 151 15.54 -7.55 5.23
CA VAL A 151 14.63 -7.19 6.33
C VAL A 151 13.41 -6.41 5.81
N VAL A 152 13.61 -5.43 4.91
CA VAL A 152 12.49 -4.67 4.31
C VAL A 152 11.58 -5.59 3.49
N ILE A 153 12.13 -6.49 2.67
CA ILE A 153 11.38 -7.50 1.91
C ILE A 153 10.55 -8.35 2.89
N LYS A 154 11.17 -8.91 3.93
CA LYS A 154 10.51 -9.75 4.93
C LYS A 154 9.36 -9.02 5.62
N HIS A 155 9.54 -7.75 6.00
CA HIS A 155 8.46 -6.96 6.58
C HIS A 155 7.31 -6.71 5.57
N HIS A 156 7.59 -6.39 4.31
CA HIS A 156 6.53 -6.26 3.31
C HIS A 156 5.76 -7.57 3.10
N MET A 157 6.45 -8.70 3.03
CA MET A 157 5.81 -10.01 2.86
C MET A 157 5.02 -10.42 4.10
N LYS A 158 5.52 -10.17 5.31
CA LYS A 158 4.80 -10.41 6.56
C LYS A 158 3.57 -9.53 6.71
N ALA A 159 3.61 -8.29 6.23
CA ALA A 159 2.44 -7.41 6.22
C ALA A 159 1.27 -7.98 5.37
N LEU A 160 1.56 -8.86 4.42
CA LEU A 160 0.58 -9.46 3.50
C LEU A 160 0.23 -10.91 3.82
N GLU A 161 0.80 -11.49 4.89
CA GLU A 161 0.68 -12.92 5.23
C GLU A 161 -0.78 -13.33 5.48
N GLN A 162 -1.57 -12.48 6.15
CA GLN A 162 -2.99 -12.73 6.44
C GLN A 162 -3.91 -12.22 5.32
N LYS A 163 -3.61 -12.59 4.07
CA LYS A 163 -4.28 -12.10 2.84
C LYS A 163 -5.81 -12.08 2.93
N GLU A 164 -6.44 -13.19 3.32
CA GLU A 164 -7.90 -13.28 3.36
C GLU A 164 -8.53 -12.31 4.38
N ASN A 165 -7.89 -12.12 5.54
CA ASN A 165 -8.37 -11.18 6.57
C ASN A 165 -8.20 -9.74 6.10
N LEU A 166 -7.08 -9.43 5.45
CA LEU A 166 -6.82 -8.12 4.87
C LEU A 166 -7.85 -7.75 3.79
N GLN A 167 -8.20 -8.70 2.92
CA GLN A 167 -9.19 -8.52 1.86
C GLN A 167 -10.61 -8.30 2.41
N LYS A 168 -10.92 -8.83 3.60
CA LYS A 168 -12.21 -8.62 4.29
C LYS A 168 -12.25 -7.31 5.10
N THR A 169 -11.11 -6.68 5.35
CA THR A 169 -11.02 -5.50 6.20
C THR A 169 -11.18 -4.23 5.36
N ASN A 170 -12.29 -3.52 5.54
CA ASN A 170 -12.58 -2.31 4.78
C ASN A 170 -11.65 -1.16 5.20
N LEU A 171 -11.01 -0.51 4.22
CA LEU A 171 -10.05 0.56 4.47
C LEU A 171 -10.69 1.79 5.15
N SER A 172 -12.00 2.01 4.97
CA SER A 172 -12.72 3.13 5.58
C SER A 172 -12.70 3.12 7.12
N GLN A 173 -12.46 1.97 7.75
CA GLN A 173 -12.25 1.85 9.20
C GLN A 173 -11.02 2.63 9.69
N PHE A 174 -10.08 2.91 8.79
CA PHE A 174 -8.81 3.61 9.07
C PHE A 174 -8.79 5.05 8.56
N LYS A 175 -9.93 5.60 8.08
CA LYS A 175 -9.99 6.94 7.45
C LYS A 175 -9.33 8.06 8.28
N GLU A 176 -9.40 7.98 9.61
CA GLU A 176 -8.86 9.00 10.51
C GLU A 176 -7.33 9.04 10.59
N ILE A 177 -6.66 7.98 10.09
CA ILE A 177 -5.20 7.86 10.07
C ILE A 177 -4.64 7.85 8.64
N LEU A 178 -5.50 7.77 7.63
CA LEU A 178 -5.11 7.85 6.24
C LEU A 178 -5.04 9.32 5.84
N THR A 179 -4.00 9.67 5.09
CA THR A 179 -3.95 10.96 4.42
C THR A 179 -4.76 10.84 3.14
N GLU A 180 -5.80 11.66 2.97
CA GLU A 180 -6.61 11.64 1.76
C GLU A 180 -5.77 12.02 0.54
N ALA A 181 -5.51 11.04 -0.32
CA ALA A 181 -4.93 11.29 -1.64
C ALA A 181 -6.05 11.69 -2.60
N LYS A 182 -5.90 12.84 -3.26
CA LYS A 182 -6.83 13.27 -4.30
C LYS A 182 -6.94 12.19 -5.36
N ASN A 183 -8.16 11.96 -5.84
CA ASN A 183 -8.45 11.05 -6.94
C ASN A 183 -8.17 9.57 -6.68
N THR A 184 -8.34 9.09 -5.44
CA THR A 184 -8.09 7.67 -5.10
C THR A 184 -9.34 6.92 -4.60
N GLU A 185 -10.50 7.59 -4.63
CA GLU A 185 -11.75 7.04 -4.09
C GLU A 185 -12.17 5.76 -4.84
N GLY A 186 -12.44 4.70 -4.07
CA GLY A 186 -12.85 3.40 -4.60
C GLY A 186 -11.75 2.60 -5.30
N LEU A 187 -10.50 3.08 -5.35
CA LEU A 187 -9.39 2.36 -5.97
C LEU A 187 -8.69 1.39 -5.02
N ARG A 188 -8.79 1.63 -3.70
CA ARG A 188 -8.18 0.82 -2.63
C ARG A 188 -9.23 0.53 -1.55
N PRO A 189 -10.25 -0.30 -1.82
CA PRO A 189 -11.37 -0.50 -0.89
C PRO A 189 -10.98 -1.22 0.42
N THR A 190 -9.90 -1.99 0.43
CA THR A 190 -9.52 -2.87 1.56
C THR A 190 -8.15 -2.54 2.12
N LEU A 191 -7.89 -3.04 3.35
CA LEU A 191 -6.57 -2.97 3.96
C LEU A 191 -5.53 -3.76 3.16
N TYR A 192 -5.96 -4.84 2.47
CA TYR A 192 -5.11 -5.56 1.53
C TYR A 192 -4.59 -4.62 0.44
N ASP A 193 -5.47 -3.88 -0.22
CA ASP A 193 -5.10 -2.99 -1.32
C ASP A 193 -4.10 -1.94 -0.83
N PHE A 194 -4.39 -1.30 0.29
CA PHE A 194 -3.51 -0.29 0.86
C PHE A 194 -2.09 -0.83 1.14
N ILE A 195 -1.97 -1.97 1.82
CA ILE A 195 -0.67 -2.56 2.18
C ILE A 195 0.04 -3.14 0.95
N ALA A 196 -0.69 -3.78 0.04
CA ALA A 196 -0.14 -4.43 -1.14
C ALA A 196 0.44 -3.40 -2.11
N PHE A 197 -0.25 -2.28 -2.36
CA PHE A 197 0.28 -1.22 -3.22
C PHE A 197 1.46 -0.47 -2.59
N ARG A 198 1.50 -0.33 -1.25
CA ARG A 198 2.71 0.17 -0.55
C ARG A 198 3.91 -0.75 -0.80
N ALA A 199 3.69 -2.07 -0.72
CA ALA A 199 4.73 -3.04 -1.04
C ALA A 199 5.17 -2.99 -2.51
N VAL A 200 4.22 -2.93 -3.46
CA VAL A 200 4.52 -2.79 -4.91
C VAL A 200 5.34 -1.53 -5.19
N HIS A 201 5.06 -0.42 -4.51
CA HIS A 201 5.85 0.81 -4.66
C HIS A 201 7.31 0.60 -4.25
N PHE A 202 7.58 -0.04 -3.11
CA PHE A 202 8.94 -0.41 -2.72
C PHE A 202 9.57 -1.37 -3.73
N PHE A 203 8.85 -2.42 -4.14
CA PHE A 203 9.34 -3.42 -5.09
C PHE A 203 9.56 -2.90 -6.51
N SER A 204 9.09 -1.69 -6.82
CA SER A 204 9.35 -1.01 -8.08
C SER A 204 10.72 -0.33 -8.13
N ASN A 205 11.44 -0.26 -7.01
CA ASN A 205 12.67 0.52 -6.92
C ASN A 205 13.84 -0.17 -7.66
N LYS A 206 14.52 0.61 -8.51
CA LYS A 206 15.68 0.18 -9.30
C LYS A 206 17.03 0.63 -8.74
N GLU A 207 17.02 1.49 -7.73
CA GLU A 207 18.21 2.15 -7.20
C GLU A 207 19.16 1.19 -6.46
N LEU A 208 18.73 -0.04 -6.22
CA LEU A 208 19.53 -1.04 -5.52
C LEU A 208 20.56 -1.67 -6.48
N ALA A 209 21.78 -1.13 -6.45
CA ALA A 209 22.96 -1.78 -7.02
C ALA A 209 23.40 -2.96 -6.13
N LEU A 210 22.55 -3.98 -6.01
CA LEU A 210 22.88 -5.23 -5.35
C LEU A 210 23.54 -6.18 -6.36
N ALA A 211 24.48 -6.99 -5.87
CA ALA A 211 25.05 -8.07 -6.67
C ALA A 211 23.91 -9.01 -7.11
N LYS A 212 23.73 -9.15 -8.42
CA LYS A 212 22.70 -10.03 -8.99
C LYS A 212 23.23 -11.45 -9.09
N PRO A 213 22.46 -12.48 -8.67
CA PRO A 213 22.81 -13.86 -8.97
C PRO A 213 22.76 -14.11 -10.49
N THR A 214 23.41 -15.18 -10.95
CA THR A 214 23.40 -15.57 -12.36
C THR A 214 22.00 -15.86 -12.88
N ASP A 215 21.14 -16.46 -12.04
CA ASP A 215 19.74 -16.78 -12.37
C ASP A 215 18.77 -15.75 -11.76
N ALA A 216 19.15 -14.46 -11.77
CA ALA A 216 18.29 -13.38 -11.28
C ALA A 216 16.96 -13.35 -12.04
N PHE A 217 15.87 -13.11 -11.32
CA PHE A 217 14.57 -12.97 -11.96
C PHE A 217 14.49 -11.68 -12.78
N GLU A 218 14.10 -11.81 -14.04
CA GLU A 218 13.92 -10.70 -14.95
C GLU A 218 12.53 -10.72 -15.59
N LEU A 219 12.04 -9.52 -15.92
CA LEU A 219 10.81 -9.35 -16.69
C LEU A 219 11.20 -9.27 -18.17
N ASP A 220 11.46 -10.41 -18.78
CA ASP A 220 12.10 -10.56 -20.09
C ASP A 220 11.17 -11.08 -21.20
N ASP A 221 9.89 -11.32 -20.90
CA ASP A 221 8.90 -11.83 -21.85
C ASP A 221 7.71 -10.86 -21.99
N SER A 222 7.29 -10.62 -23.24
CA SER A 222 6.11 -9.82 -23.57
C SER A 222 4.81 -10.32 -22.90
N VAL A 223 4.76 -11.57 -22.45
CA VAL A 223 3.62 -12.17 -21.74
C VAL A 223 3.24 -11.39 -20.48
N TYR A 224 4.18 -10.67 -19.86
CA TYR A 224 3.89 -9.79 -18.71
C TYR A 224 2.99 -8.59 -19.09
N PHE A 225 2.91 -8.23 -20.37
CA PHE A 225 1.98 -7.24 -20.94
C PHE A 225 0.69 -7.84 -21.52
N SER A 226 0.47 -9.16 -21.37
CA SER A 226 -0.77 -9.79 -21.83
C SER A 226 -2.01 -9.22 -21.13
N THR A 227 -3.20 -9.59 -21.59
CA THR A 227 -4.46 -9.22 -20.91
C THR A 227 -4.44 -9.68 -19.45
N ALA A 228 -5.11 -8.97 -18.55
CA ALA A 228 -5.15 -9.33 -17.14
C ALA A 228 -5.60 -10.78 -16.91
N ASP A 229 -6.55 -11.29 -17.70
CA ASP A 229 -7.00 -12.68 -17.66
C ASP A 229 -5.90 -13.72 -17.92
N ASN A 230 -4.99 -13.41 -18.85
CA ASN A 230 -3.87 -14.28 -19.16
C ASN A 230 -2.76 -14.10 -18.11
N PHE A 231 -2.46 -12.85 -17.74
CA PHE A 231 -1.47 -12.51 -16.74
C PHE A 231 -1.73 -13.18 -15.38
N ILE A 232 -2.98 -13.15 -14.90
CA ILE A 232 -3.39 -13.80 -13.63
C ILE A 232 -3.05 -15.30 -13.61
N LYS A 233 -3.08 -15.98 -14.77
CA LYS A 233 -2.84 -17.42 -14.87
C LYS A 233 -1.36 -17.80 -15.02
N LEU A 234 -0.49 -16.82 -15.25
CA LEU A 234 0.93 -17.08 -15.46
C LEU A 234 1.58 -17.73 -14.25
N GLN A 235 2.40 -18.75 -14.51
CA GLN A 235 3.20 -19.43 -13.50
C GLN A 235 4.53 -18.69 -13.32
N ILE A 236 4.51 -17.58 -12.60
CA ILE A 236 5.71 -16.79 -12.29
C ILE A 236 6.43 -17.45 -11.11
N LYS A 237 7.65 -17.93 -11.33
CA LYS A 237 8.49 -18.59 -10.32
C LYS A 237 9.87 -17.96 -10.31
N SER A 238 10.47 -17.91 -9.13
CA SER A 238 11.86 -17.50 -8.93
C SER A 238 12.39 -18.14 -7.65
N ASN A 239 13.68 -18.51 -7.67
CA ASN A 239 14.41 -18.87 -6.46
C ASN A 239 15.23 -17.69 -5.90
N ASP A 240 15.24 -16.56 -6.61
CA ASP A 240 15.89 -15.33 -6.15
C ASP A 240 15.05 -14.66 -5.07
N THR A 241 15.39 -14.93 -3.81
CA THR A 241 14.71 -14.39 -2.63
C THR A 241 14.91 -12.89 -2.44
N MET A 242 15.83 -12.27 -3.18
CA MET A 242 16.13 -10.84 -3.14
C MET A 242 15.53 -10.08 -4.32
N SER A 243 14.85 -10.77 -5.25
CA SER A 243 14.25 -10.11 -6.42
C SER A 243 13.04 -9.28 -6.04
N LEU A 244 13.23 -7.96 -5.98
CA LEU A 244 12.14 -7.01 -5.79
C LEU A 244 11.08 -7.15 -6.91
N GLN A 245 11.54 -7.28 -8.16
CA GLN A 245 10.65 -7.39 -9.31
C GLN A 245 9.76 -8.63 -9.23
N TYR A 246 10.28 -9.76 -8.73
CA TYR A 246 9.51 -10.97 -8.51
C TYR A 246 8.38 -10.77 -7.50
N TYR A 247 8.68 -10.21 -6.32
CA TYR A 247 7.64 -9.95 -5.31
C TYR A 247 6.60 -8.94 -5.80
N GLY A 248 7.04 -7.85 -6.44
CA GLY A 248 6.15 -6.82 -6.97
C GLY A 248 5.18 -7.37 -8.01
N ILE A 249 5.67 -8.15 -8.99
CA ILE A 249 4.80 -8.71 -10.04
C ILE A 249 3.84 -9.77 -9.48
N LYS A 250 4.26 -10.56 -8.48
CA LYS A 250 3.40 -11.53 -7.79
C LYS A 250 2.28 -10.85 -7.01
N ILE A 251 2.58 -9.76 -6.31
CA ILE A 251 1.57 -8.99 -5.58
C ILE A 251 0.56 -8.37 -6.55
N LEU A 252 1.01 -7.82 -7.69
CA LEU A 252 0.11 -7.31 -8.72
C LEU A 252 -0.79 -8.41 -9.32
N GLN A 253 -0.25 -9.63 -9.52
CA GLN A 253 -1.03 -10.79 -9.93
C GLN A 253 -2.13 -11.14 -8.93
N ASP A 254 -1.82 -11.05 -7.63
CA ASP A 254 -2.76 -11.30 -6.55
C ASP A 254 -3.85 -10.23 -6.42
N ILE A 255 -3.50 -8.94 -6.55
CA ILE A 255 -4.46 -7.82 -6.53
C ILE A 255 -5.45 -7.95 -7.71
N LEU A 256 -4.94 -8.23 -8.91
CA LEU A 256 -5.79 -8.43 -10.09
C LEU A 256 -6.71 -9.63 -9.92
N SER A 257 -6.22 -10.73 -9.34
CA SER A 257 -7.04 -11.90 -9.04
C SER A 257 -8.15 -11.58 -8.04
N PHE A 258 -7.85 -10.76 -7.03
CA PHE A 258 -8.80 -10.34 -6.00
C PHE A 258 -9.96 -9.53 -6.57
N HIS A 259 -9.66 -8.51 -7.39
CA HIS A 259 -10.67 -7.60 -7.94
C HIS A 259 -11.33 -8.06 -9.24
N LYS A 260 -10.94 -9.21 -9.78
CA LYS A 260 -11.40 -9.69 -11.10
C LYS A 260 -12.92 -9.70 -11.27
N ASN A 261 -13.63 -10.05 -10.19
CA ASN A 261 -15.08 -10.23 -10.19
C ASN A 261 -15.81 -9.11 -9.45
N ASP A 262 -15.16 -7.97 -9.21
CA ASP A 262 -15.79 -6.83 -8.55
C ASP A 262 -16.93 -6.29 -9.40
N ASN A 263 -18.06 -5.98 -8.75
CA ASN A 263 -19.19 -5.33 -9.40
C ASN A 263 -18.82 -3.97 -10.02
N GLN A 264 -17.84 -3.28 -9.43
CA GLN A 264 -17.29 -2.02 -9.91
C GLN A 264 -15.81 -2.23 -10.25
N PRO A 265 -15.41 -2.22 -11.53
CA PRO A 265 -14.07 -2.64 -11.93
C PRO A 265 -13.00 -1.56 -11.72
N ASN A 266 -13.26 -0.46 -11.01
CA ASN A 266 -12.31 0.65 -10.86
C ASN A 266 -10.99 0.20 -10.21
N ALA A 267 -11.07 -0.55 -9.11
CA ALA A 267 -9.88 -1.09 -8.43
C ALA A 267 -9.11 -2.07 -9.33
N PHE A 268 -9.82 -2.89 -10.13
CA PHE A 268 -9.21 -3.78 -11.10
C PHE A 268 -8.48 -3.04 -12.22
N ILE A 269 -9.13 -2.05 -12.85
CA ILE A 269 -8.54 -1.24 -13.92
C ILE A 269 -7.31 -0.50 -13.41
N ASP A 270 -7.38 0.04 -12.19
CA ASP A 270 -6.26 0.74 -11.59
C ASP A 270 -5.09 -0.20 -11.28
N ALA A 271 -5.37 -1.38 -10.71
CA ALA A 271 -4.37 -2.40 -10.49
C ALA A 271 -3.71 -2.85 -11.81
N ASP A 272 -4.47 -2.91 -12.90
CA ASP A 272 -3.93 -3.30 -14.20
C ASP A 272 -3.05 -2.19 -14.78
N LEU A 273 -3.42 -0.92 -14.63
CA LEU A 273 -2.56 0.21 -14.97
C LEU A 273 -1.25 0.18 -14.17
N GLU A 274 -1.31 -0.09 -12.87
CA GLU A 274 -0.13 -0.23 -12.03
C GLU A 274 0.72 -1.43 -12.45
N ARG A 275 0.11 -2.57 -12.81
CA ARG A 275 0.84 -3.72 -13.38
C ARG A 275 1.57 -3.32 -14.65
N LEU A 276 0.87 -2.74 -15.62
CA LEU A 276 1.46 -2.39 -16.90
C LEU A 276 2.60 -1.39 -16.73
N SER A 277 2.43 -0.39 -15.85
CA SER A 277 3.46 0.58 -15.50
C SER A 277 4.65 -0.09 -14.78
N PHE A 278 4.40 -1.00 -13.85
CA PHE A 278 5.42 -1.78 -13.17
C PHE A 278 6.28 -2.59 -14.15
N VAL A 279 5.64 -3.32 -15.07
CA VAL A 279 6.33 -4.11 -16.09
C VAL A 279 7.10 -3.18 -17.03
N TYR A 280 6.50 -2.12 -17.56
CA TYR A 280 7.17 -1.15 -18.45
C TYR A 280 8.39 -0.50 -17.82
N ARG A 281 8.29 -0.13 -16.54
CA ARG A 281 9.43 0.40 -15.81
C ARG A 281 10.50 -0.67 -15.66
N ASN A 282 10.18 -1.91 -15.29
CA ASN A 282 11.17 -2.90 -14.84
C ASN A 282 11.63 -3.93 -15.87
N THR A 283 10.99 -4.02 -17.04
CA THR A 283 11.35 -4.97 -18.10
C THR A 283 12.69 -4.65 -18.77
N ILE A 284 13.38 -5.70 -19.20
CA ILE A 284 14.59 -5.64 -20.02
C ILE A 284 14.30 -5.79 -21.53
N LEU A 285 13.03 -5.99 -21.89
CA LEU A 285 12.61 -6.14 -23.28
C LEU A 285 12.99 -4.93 -24.12
N GLN A 286 13.50 -5.22 -25.31
CA GLN A 286 13.55 -4.24 -26.39
C GLN A 286 12.13 -3.96 -26.89
N GLU A 287 11.89 -2.76 -27.42
CA GLU A 287 10.57 -2.31 -27.91
C GLU A 287 9.44 -2.38 -26.85
N LYS A 288 9.76 -2.32 -25.56
CA LYS A 288 8.77 -2.36 -24.46
C LYS A 288 7.65 -1.33 -24.61
N GLU A 289 7.92 -0.19 -25.25
CA GLU A 289 6.95 0.85 -25.56
C GLU A 289 5.81 0.31 -26.44
N ARG A 290 6.11 -0.57 -27.40
CA ARG A 290 5.12 -1.19 -28.29
C ARG A 290 4.19 -2.11 -27.51
N TYR A 291 4.74 -2.97 -26.67
CA TYR A 291 3.96 -3.89 -25.84
C TYR A 291 3.09 -3.15 -24.82
N TYR A 292 3.66 -2.12 -24.17
CA TYR A 292 2.94 -1.28 -23.21
C TYR A 292 1.78 -0.53 -23.86
N THR A 293 2.02 0.18 -24.98
CA THR A 293 0.94 0.87 -25.72
C THR A 293 -0.16 -0.11 -26.12
N LYS A 294 0.20 -1.29 -26.64
CA LYS A 294 -0.79 -2.28 -27.07
C LYS A 294 -1.64 -2.79 -25.91
N ALA A 295 -1.03 -3.03 -24.75
CA ALA A 295 -1.74 -3.47 -23.56
C ALA A 295 -2.71 -2.41 -23.04
N LEU A 296 -2.31 -1.13 -23.04
CA LEU A 296 -3.18 -0.02 -22.67
C LEU A 296 -4.37 0.14 -23.62
N GLU A 297 -4.16 -0.01 -24.94
CA GLU A 297 -5.24 0.01 -25.94
C GLU A 297 -6.26 -1.11 -25.68
N LEU A 298 -5.78 -2.32 -25.37
CA LEU A 298 -6.64 -3.45 -25.04
C LEU A 298 -7.43 -3.19 -23.76
N LEU A 299 -6.77 -2.69 -22.72
CA LEU A 299 -7.42 -2.33 -21.45
C LEU A 299 -8.51 -1.27 -21.66
N LEU A 300 -8.21 -0.21 -22.43
CA LEU A 300 -9.20 0.81 -22.76
C LEU A 300 -10.37 0.21 -23.57
N SER A 301 -10.09 -0.67 -24.54
CA SER A 301 -11.15 -1.28 -25.35
C SER A 301 -12.14 -2.10 -24.51
N GLN A 302 -11.64 -2.82 -23.49
CA GLN A 302 -12.44 -3.66 -22.62
C GLN A 302 -13.30 -2.85 -21.65
N TYR A 303 -12.76 -1.76 -21.09
CA TYR A 303 -13.42 -0.97 -20.05
C TYR A 303 -13.88 0.41 -20.51
N LYS A 304 -13.98 0.67 -21.82
CA LYS A 304 -14.28 1.97 -22.43
C LYS A 304 -15.50 2.69 -21.82
N GLN A 305 -16.51 1.92 -21.39
CA GLN A 305 -17.77 2.43 -20.83
C GLN A 305 -17.71 2.71 -19.32
N ILE A 306 -16.64 2.28 -18.65
CA ILE A 306 -16.44 2.57 -17.23
C ILE A 306 -15.88 3.99 -17.09
N PRO A 307 -16.45 4.87 -16.25
CA PRO A 307 -15.95 6.23 -16.05
C PRO A 307 -14.45 6.30 -15.76
N TYR A 308 -13.94 5.37 -14.95
CA TYR A 308 -12.52 5.29 -14.60
C TYR A 308 -11.59 4.98 -15.78
N SER A 309 -12.11 4.56 -16.95
CA SER A 309 -11.30 4.35 -18.15
C SER A 309 -10.58 5.61 -18.65
N ASN A 310 -10.99 6.81 -18.20
CA ASN A 310 -10.25 8.04 -18.47
C ASN A 310 -8.84 8.04 -17.85
N ALA A 311 -8.57 7.23 -16.82
CA ALA A 311 -7.21 6.98 -16.33
C ALA A 311 -6.36 6.27 -17.39
N VAL A 312 -6.93 5.29 -18.10
CA VAL A 312 -6.26 4.57 -19.21
C VAL A 312 -6.06 5.50 -20.41
N VAL A 313 -7.06 6.33 -20.74
CA VAL A 313 -6.93 7.38 -21.76
C VAL A 313 -5.77 8.31 -21.44
N TYR A 314 -5.68 8.78 -20.18
CA TYR A 314 -4.61 9.66 -19.73
C TYR A 314 -3.23 9.02 -19.92
N GLN A 315 -3.07 7.75 -19.53
CA GLN A 315 -1.81 7.02 -19.72
C GLN A 315 -1.45 6.82 -21.20
N LEU A 316 -2.42 6.50 -22.06
CA LEU A 316 -2.21 6.43 -23.52
C LEU A 316 -1.77 7.77 -24.11
N CYS A 317 -2.40 8.86 -23.68
CA CYS A 317 -2.04 10.21 -24.10
C CYS A 317 -0.60 10.56 -23.70
N LEU A 318 -0.19 10.25 -22.47
CA LEU A 318 1.19 10.43 -22.02
C LEU A 318 2.17 9.61 -22.87
N GLN A 319 1.87 8.33 -23.10
CA GLN A 319 2.72 7.44 -23.87
C GLN A 319 2.89 7.90 -25.33
N TRP A 320 1.80 8.24 -26.02
CA TRP A 320 1.86 8.75 -27.39
C TRP A 320 2.52 10.13 -27.47
N SER A 321 2.30 11.00 -26.48
CA SER A 321 2.99 12.28 -26.39
C SER A 321 4.51 12.08 -26.28
N GLN A 322 4.96 11.15 -25.44
CA GLN A 322 6.38 10.80 -25.33
C GLN A 322 6.93 10.24 -26.65
N GLN A 323 6.25 9.25 -27.25
CA GLN A 323 6.67 8.63 -28.52
C GLN A 323 6.71 9.64 -29.68
N SER A 324 5.84 10.65 -29.68
CA SER A 324 5.84 11.69 -30.71
C SER A 324 7.13 12.50 -30.78
N GLN A 325 7.91 12.54 -29.69
CA GLN A 325 9.20 13.23 -29.64
C GLN A 325 10.27 12.51 -30.46
N GLY A 326 10.06 11.22 -30.79
CA GLY A 326 10.95 10.44 -31.64
C GLY A 326 10.78 10.70 -33.14
N TYR A 327 9.83 11.56 -33.56
CA TYR A 327 9.64 11.88 -34.98
C TYR A 327 10.83 12.67 -35.54
N ASN A 328 11.42 12.17 -36.63
CA ASN A 328 12.43 12.84 -37.42
C ASN A 328 11.99 12.88 -38.90
N PHE A 329 11.80 14.09 -39.44
CA PHE A 329 11.37 14.26 -40.84
C PHE A 329 12.36 13.69 -41.87
N GLN A 330 13.63 13.53 -41.49
CA GLN A 330 14.69 12.97 -42.33
C GLN A 330 14.75 11.44 -42.29
N ASP A 331 14.08 10.79 -41.32
CA ASP A 331 14.05 9.34 -41.17
C ASP A 331 12.62 8.80 -41.34
N SER A 332 12.38 8.21 -42.51
CA SER A 332 11.08 7.63 -42.86
C SER A 332 10.59 6.54 -41.89
N SER A 333 11.50 5.86 -41.17
CA SER A 333 11.11 4.85 -40.18
C SER A 333 10.37 5.45 -38.98
N THR A 334 10.54 6.75 -38.73
CA THR A 334 9.92 7.46 -37.60
C THR A 334 8.59 8.13 -37.95
N TYR A 335 8.14 8.05 -39.22
CA TYR A 335 6.97 8.79 -39.69
C TYR A 335 5.68 8.40 -38.98
N ALA A 336 5.58 7.18 -38.43
CA ALA A 336 4.47 6.76 -37.59
C ALA A 336 4.25 7.70 -36.40
N TYR A 337 5.33 8.25 -35.81
CA TYR A 337 5.28 9.11 -34.62
C TYR A 337 4.71 10.51 -34.91
N LYS A 338 4.66 10.93 -36.18
CA LYS A 338 4.14 12.24 -36.61
C LYS A 338 2.70 12.47 -36.15
N GLU A 339 1.88 11.42 -36.17
CA GLU A 339 0.44 11.51 -35.88
C GLU A 339 0.11 11.32 -34.39
N TYR A 340 1.08 10.95 -33.56
CA TYR A 340 0.79 10.49 -32.20
C TYR A 340 0.24 11.60 -31.30
N LYS A 341 0.65 12.86 -31.49
CA LYS A 341 0.03 14.01 -30.81
C LYS A 341 -1.43 14.21 -31.21
N ILE A 342 -1.76 14.01 -32.49
CA ILE A 342 -3.13 14.11 -33.01
C ILE A 342 -3.98 12.97 -32.46
N LYS A 343 -3.44 11.75 -32.42
CA LYS A 343 -4.09 10.58 -31.82
C LYS A 343 -4.39 10.80 -30.33
N ALA A 344 -3.40 11.29 -29.57
CA ALA A 344 -3.59 11.62 -28.15
C ALA A 344 -4.66 12.70 -27.94
N TYR A 345 -4.62 13.79 -28.70
CA TYR A 345 -5.63 14.85 -28.63
C TYR A 345 -7.05 14.33 -28.91
N ASN A 346 -7.22 13.55 -29.99
CA ASN A 346 -8.52 13.00 -30.36
C ASN A 346 -9.04 12.02 -29.30
N LEU A 347 -8.16 11.17 -28.75
CA LEU A 347 -8.53 10.22 -27.71
C LEU A 347 -8.93 10.93 -26.41
N ALA A 348 -8.19 11.97 -26.00
CA ALA A 348 -8.52 12.79 -24.84
C ALA A 348 -9.91 13.43 -25.00
N LYS A 349 -10.18 14.04 -26.17
CA LYS A 349 -11.49 14.62 -26.49
C LYS A 349 -12.62 13.58 -26.42
N GLU A 350 -12.39 12.38 -26.95
CA GLU A 350 -13.37 11.29 -26.89
C GLU A 350 -13.63 10.83 -25.44
N GLY A 351 -12.59 10.72 -24.62
CA GLY A 351 -12.69 10.38 -23.19
C GLY A 351 -13.48 11.42 -22.39
N ILE A 352 -13.19 12.71 -22.61
CA ILE A 352 -13.91 13.83 -21.98
C ILE A 352 -15.40 13.80 -22.39
N GLN A 353 -15.69 13.61 -23.68
CA GLN A 353 -17.07 13.58 -24.16
C GLN A 353 -17.85 12.40 -23.59
N ARG A 354 -17.22 11.22 -23.47
CA ARG A 354 -17.86 10.01 -22.94
C ARG A 354 -18.12 10.10 -21.44
N HIS A 355 -17.16 10.65 -20.70
CA HIS A 355 -17.16 10.67 -19.24
C HIS A 355 -16.78 12.07 -18.68
N PRO A 356 -17.65 13.07 -18.83
CA PRO A 356 -17.31 14.48 -18.57
C PRO A 356 -17.05 14.83 -17.10
N THR A 357 -17.54 14.02 -16.16
CA THR A 357 -17.39 14.22 -14.71
C THR A 357 -16.53 13.16 -14.04
N ALA A 358 -15.94 12.26 -14.82
CA ALA A 358 -15.16 11.17 -14.27
C ALA A 358 -13.82 11.62 -13.70
N LEU A 359 -13.22 10.70 -12.93
CA LEU A 359 -11.84 10.82 -12.52
C LEU A 359 -10.93 10.93 -13.75
N TYR A 360 -9.81 11.63 -13.61
CA TYR A 360 -8.87 11.93 -14.69
C TYR A 360 -9.37 12.87 -15.80
N THR A 361 -10.67 13.21 -15.89
CA THR A 361 -11.17 14.11 -16.95
C THR A 361 -10.52 15.49 -16.95
N LYS A 362 -10.16 16.04 -15.77
CA LYS A 362 -9.42 17.32 -15.68
C LYS A 362 -7.96 17.25 -16.12
N HIS A 363 -7.42 16.04 -16.28
CA HIS A 363 -6.05 15.78 -16.70
C HIS A 363 -5.94 15.49 -18.21
N LEU A 364 -7.07 15.23 -18.87
CA LEU A 364 -7.24 15.11 -20.31
C LEU A 364 -7.46 16.50 -20.93
#